data_AF-A0A6M1XN26-F1
#
_entry.id   AF-A0A6M1XN26-F1
#
_cell.length_a   1.000
_cell.length_b   1.000
_cell.length_c   1.000
_cell.angle_alpha   90.00
_cell.angle_beta   90.00
_cell.angle_gamma   90.00
#
_symmetry.space_group_name_H-M   'P 1'
#
loop_
_entity.id
_entity.type
_entity.pdbx_description
1 polymer ?
#
loop_
_entity_poly.entity_id
_entity_poly.type
_entity_poly.pdbx_seq_one_letter_code
_entity_poly.pdbx_strand_id
1 'polypeptide(L)'
;KFVNTFGVVMEAQFFIAVVNTVITTLALAIIGFTQLPSLAIMIFILSLVPVAGVIISCIPLSFIAYSQGGLNDVIYILALITIVHLFESYVLNPKFMSSKTELPIFYTFVILLVSERLFGVWGLIVGIPV
;
A
#
# COMPACT_ATOMS: atom_id res chain seq x y z
N LYS A 1 -4.19 -9.50 -24.73
CA LYS A 1 -4.79 -10.01 -23.47
C LYS A 1 -4.07 -9.46 -22.23
N PHE A 2 -2.74 -9.58 -22.12
CA PHE A 2 -1.96 -9.07 -20.98
C PHE A 2 -2.04 -7.55 -20.79
N VAL A 3 -1.96 -6.77 -21.87
CA VAL A 3 -2.04 -5.29 -21.82
C VAL A 3 -3.40 -4.79 -21.29
N ASN A 4 -4.50 -5.46 -21.66
CA ASN A 4 -5.84 -5.10 -21.17
C ASN A 4 -6.01 -5.44 -19.68
N THR A 5 -5.49 -6.58 -19.22
CA THR A 5 -5.56 -6.94 -17.79
C THR A 5 -4.66 -6.04 -16.94
N PHE A 6 -3.46 -5.71 -17.44
CA PHE A 6 -2.53 -4.81 -16.75
C PHE A 6 -3.09 -3.40 -16.64
N GLY A 7 -3.72 -2.88 -17.70
CA GLY A 7 -4.38 -1.58 -17.69
C GLY A 7 -5.50 -1.50 -16.63
N VAL A 8 -6.32 -2.54 -16.52
CA VAL A 8 -7.40 -2.61 -15.52
C VAL A 8 -6.86 -2.64 -14.09
N VAL A 9 -5.76 -3.36 -13.85
CA VAL A 9 -5.10 -3.39 -12.52
C VAL A 9 -4.49 -2.03 -12.18
N MET A 10 -3.84 -1.37 -13.14
CA MET A 10 -3.28 -0.03 -12.95
C MET A 10 -4.35 1.03 -12.71
N GLU A 11 -5.49 0.95 -13.40
CA GLU A 11 -6.63 1.85 -13.21
C GLU A 11 -7.25 1.68 -11.81
N ALA A 12 -7.46 0.42 -11.38
CA ALA A 12 -7.90 0.12 -10.02
C ALA A 12 -6.91 0.65 -8.98
N GLN A 13 -5.60 0.42 -9.18
CA GLN A 13 -4.57 0.87 -8.24
C GLN A 13 -4.48 2.39 -8.16
N PHE A 14 -4.63 3.09 -9.28
CA PHE A 14 -4.67 4.54 -9.28
C PHE A 14 -5.86 5.06 -8.45
N PHE A 15 -7.05 4.46 -8.61
CA PHE A 15 -8.21 4.81 -7.80
C PHE A 15 -7.98 4.52 -6.31
N ILE A 16 -7.41 3.36 -5.99
CA ILE A 16 -7.04 2.98 -4.62
C ILE A 16 -6.06 4.00 -4.02
N ALA A 17 -5.02 4.37 -4.76
CA ALA A 17 -4.03 5.35 -4.32
C ALA A 17 -4.67 6.71 -4.03
N VAL A 18 -5.59 7.19 -4.89
CA VAL A 18 -6.34 8.44 -4.63
C VAL A 18 -7.15 8.33 -3.34
N VAL A 19 -7.93 7.26 -3.16
CA VAL A 19 -8.76 7.07 -1.97
C VAL A 19 -7.90 7.00 -0.70
N ASN A 20 -6.81 6.24 -0.74
CA ASN A 20 -5.89 6.09 0.37
C ASN A 20 -5.24 7.44 0.73
N THR A 21 -4.76 8.19 -0.26
CA THR A 21 -4.23 9.54 -0.05
C THR A 21 -5.25 10.46 0.57
N VAL A 22 -6.51 10.46 0.11
CA VAL A 22 -7.55 11.33 0.66
C VAL A 22 -7.85 10.99 2.12
N ILE A 23 -8.09 9.71 2.43
CA ILE A 23 -8.40 9.26 3.80
C ILE A 23 -7.24 9.58 4.74
N THR A 24 -6.02 9.21 4.35
CA THR A 24 -4.83 9.40 5.18
C THR A 24 -4.52 10.89 5.38
N THR A 25 -4.62 11.70 4.32
CA THR A 25 -4.40 13.16 4.42
C THR A 25 -5.43 13.85 5.31
N LEU A 26 -6.71 13.47 5.21
CA LEU A 26 -7.76 14.00 6.08
C LEU A 26 -7.50 13.66 7.54
N ALA A 27 -7.06 12.44 7.82
CA ALA A 27 -6.77 12.05 9.18
C ALA A 27 -5.52 12.75 9.74
N LEU A 28 -4.48 12.93 8.93
CA LEU A 28 -3.32 13.74 9.31
C LEU A 28 -3.71 15.21 9.59
N ALA A 29 -4.67 15.74 8.85
CA ALA A 29 -5.20 17.08 9.10
C ALA A 29 -5.93 17.18 10.45
N ILE A 30 -6.68 16.13 10.85
CA ILE A 30 -7.33 16.05 12.16
C ILE A 30 -6.30 15.95 13.29
N ILE A 31 -5.20 15.21 13.07
CA ILE A 31 -4.10 15.09 14.04
C ILE A 31 -3.30 16.40 14.16
N GLY A 32 -3.35 17.28 13.15
CA GLY A 32 -2.75 18.61 13.19
C GLY A 32 -1.38 18.72 12.51
N PHE A 33 -1.06 17.82 11.58
CA PHE A 33 0.19 17.90 10.82
C PHE A 33 0.22 19.14 9.92
N THR A 34 1.30 19.93 9.99
CA THR A 34 1.42 21.18 9.21
C THR A 34 1.72 20.95 7.72
N GLN A 35 2.36 19.83 7.39
CA GLN A 35 2.95 19.56 6.06
C GLN A 35 2.04 18.71 5.15
N LEU A 36 0.72 18.94 5.19
CA LEU A 36 -0.28 18.10 4.51
C LEU A 36 -0.04 17.91 3.01
N PRO A 37 0.29 18.95 2.21
CA PRO A 37 0.47 18.76 0.76
C PRO A 37 1.67 17.86 0.42
N SER A 38 2.76 17.96 1.18
CA SER A 38 3.95 17.13 0.97
C SER A 38 3.68 15.68 1.33
N LEU A 39 3.01 15.45 2.47
CA LEU A 39 2.59 14.12 2.92
C LEU A 39 1.61 13.48 1.94
N ALA A 40 0.65 14.24 1.42
CA ALA A 40 -0.33 13.73 0.45
C ALA A 40 0.35 13.21 -0.82
N ILE A 41 1.30 13.97 -1.38
CA ILE A 41 2.06 13.56 -2.57
C ILE A 41 2.89 12.31 -2.27
N MET A 42 3.57 12.26 -1.12
CA MET A 42 4.36 11.10 -0.70
C MET A 42 3.49 9.84 -0.57
N ILE A 43 2.36 9.94 0.15
CA ILE A 43 1.41 8.83 0.34
C ILE A 43 0.85 8.39 -1.00
N PHE A 44 0.52 9.31 -1.90
CA PHE A 44 0.01 9.00 -3.22
C PHE A 44 0.99 8.17 -4.03
N ILE A 45 2.24 8.64 -4.16
CA ILE A 45 3.28 7.95 -4.91
C ILE A 45 3.55 6.56 -4.32
N LEU A 46 3.64 6.46 -3.00
CA LEU A 46 3.84 5.17 -2.33
C LEU A 46 2.65 4.23 -2.53
N SER A 47 1.43 4.74 -2.44
CA SER A 47 0.19 3.95 -2.62
C SER A 47 -0.05 3.49 -4.05
N LEU A 48 0.70 4.00 -5.05
CA LEU A 48 0.70 3.43 -6.40
C LEU A 48 1.33 2.03 -6.43
N VAL A 49 2.13 1.65 -5.43
CA VAL A 49 2.65 0.29 -5.28
C VAL A 49 1.62 -0.55 -4.49
N PRO A 50 0.96 -1.54 -5.11
CA PRO A 50 -0.05 -2.35 -4.44
C PRO A 50 0.52 -3.07 -3.23
N VAL A 51 -0.19 -3.01 -2.09
CA VAL A 51 0.10 -3.71 -0.82
C VAL A 51 1.41 -3.24 -0.13
N ALA A 52 2.52 -3.15 -0.85
CA ALA A 52 3.81 -2.72 -0.31
C ALA A 52 3.85 -1.20 -0.03
N GLY A 53 3.08 -0.40 -0.77
CA GLY A 53 3.05 1.05 -0.64
C GLY A 53 2.74 1.52 0.78
N VAL A 54 1.71 0.94 1.40
CA VAL A 54 1.30 1.29 2.76
C VAL A 54 2.34 0.88 3.80
N ILE A 55 2.92 -0.31 3.67
CA ILE A 55 3.96 -0.81 4.57
C ILE A 55 5.21 0.07 4.49
N ILE A 56 5.64 0.41 3.27
CA ILE A 56 6.81 1.28 3.06
C ILE A 56 6.52 2.68 3.59
N SER A 57 5.31 3.22 3.40
CA SER A 57 4.90 4.53 3.91
C SER A 57 4.87 4.63 5.43
N CYS A 58 4.75 3.50 6.12
CA CYS A 58 4.74 3.44 7.58
C CYS A 58 6.03 3.97 8.20
N ILE A 59 7.18 3.72 7.56
CA ILE A 59 8.51 4.17 8.01
C ILE A 59 8.63 5.70 7.98
N PRO A 60 8.47 6.40 6.83
CA PRO A 60 8.57 7.86 6.80
C PRO A 60 7.45 8.53 7.60
N LEU A 61 6.22 8.00 7.60
CA LEU A 61 5.13 8.57 8.40
C LEU A 61 5.42 8.51 9.90
N SER A 62 5.94 7.38 10.39
CA SER A 62 6.33 7.25 11.80
C SER A 62 7.47 8.20 12.17
N PHE A 63 8.43 8.40 11.28
CA PHE A 63 9.52 9.35 11.51
C PHE A 63 9.03 10.80 11.61
N ILE A 64 8.14 11.20 10.69
CA ILE A 64 7.57 12.56 10.68
C ILE A 64 6.65 12.77 11.89
N ALA A 65 5.87 11.75 12.29
CA ALA A 65 5.05 11.79 13.50
C ALA A 65 5.87 11.96 14.77
N TYR A 66 6.93 11.17 14.91
CA TYR A 66 7.84 11.29 16.04
C TYR A 66 8.46 12.69 16.11
N SER A 67 8.81 13.28 14.97
CA SER A 67 9.38 14.63 14.90
C SER A 67 8.38 15.75 15.24
N GLN A 68 7.07 15.55 15.08
CA GLN A 68 6.07 16.59 15.34
C GLN A 68 5.44 16.50 16.73
N GLY A 69 5.00 15.32 17.16
CA GLY A 69 4.33 15.13 18.45
C GLY A 69 4.84 13.95 19.28
N GLY A 70 6.01 13.42 18.94
CA GLY A 70 6.68 12.38 19.72
C GLY A 70 5.99 11.01 19.65
N LEU A 71 6.11 10.22 20.73
CA LEU A 71 5.62 8.83 20.75
C LEU A 71 4.10 8.69 20.64
N ASN A 72 3.33 9.66 21.13
CA ASN A 72 1.87 9.59 21.07
C ASN A 72 1.36 9.66 19.62
N ASP A 73 1.91 10.58 18.83
CA ASP A 73 1.53 10.73 17.41
C ASP A 73 1.95 9.52 16.57
N VAL A 74 3.05 8.86 16.91
CA VAL A 74 3.45 7.61 16.27
C VAL A 74 2.39 6.53 16.49
N ILE A 75 1.88 6.38 17.71
CA ILE A 75 0.83 5.39 18.01
C ILE A 75 -0.46 5.72 17.24
N TYR A 76 -0.85 6.99 17.17
CA TYR A 76 -2.02 7.41 16.40
C TYR A 76 -1.85 7.14 14.90
N ILE A 77 -0.69 7.43 14.32
CA ILE A 77 -0.38 7.13 12.92
C ILE A 77 -0.39 5.62 12.66
N LEU A 78 0.22 4.81 13.52
CA LEU A 78 0.25 3.36 13.34
C LEU A 78 -1.15 2.76 13.39
N ALA A 79 -2.00 3.23 14.31
CA ALA A 79 -3.41 2.85 14.38
C ALA A 79 -4.16 3.27 13.10
N LEU A 80 -3.95 4.51 12.64
CA LEU A 80 -4.53 5.03 11.41
C LEU A 80 -4.16 4.16 10.20
N ILE A 81 -2.87 3.93 9.99
CA ILE A 81 -2.34 3.16 8.86
C ILE A 81 -2.93 1.75 8.88
N THR A 82 -3.07 1.15 10.06
CA THR A 82 -3.69 -0.17 10.21
C THR A 82 -5.15 -0.15 9.74
N ILE A 83 -5.94 0.84 10.15
CA ILE A 83 -7.34 0.98 9.74
C ILE A 83 -7.45 1.20 8.22
N VAL A 84 -6.61 2.07 7.68
CA VAL A 84 -6.59 2.37 6.24
C VAL A 84 -6.16 1.14 5.44
N HIS A 85 -5.17 0.39 5.90
CA HIS A 85 -4.72 -0.84 5.26
C HIS A 85 -5.79 -1.94 5.28
N LEU A 86 -6.54 -2.04 6.39
CA LEU A 86 -7.69 -2.94 6.47
C LEU A 86 -8.78 -2.52 5.49
N PHE A 87 -9.09 -1.22 5.40
CA PHE A 87 -10.06 -0.71 4.44
C PHE A 87 -9.64 -0.97 2.99
N GLU A 88 -8.37 -0.74 2.66
CA GLU A 88 -7.80 -1.06 1.34
C GLU A 88 -7.91 -2.56 1.06
N SER A 89 -7.42 -3.40 1.96
CA SER A 89 -7.32 -4.85 1.74
C SER A 89 -8.65 -5.58 1.74
N TYR A 90 -9.63 -5.13 2.54
CA TYR A 90 -10.93 -5.80 2.69
C TYR A 90 -12.06 -5.17 1.86
N VAL A 91 -11.98 -3.88 1.55
CA VAL A 91 -13.06 -3.19 0.82
C VAL A 91 -12.62 -2.83 -0.59
N LEU A 92 -11.49 -2.14 -0.74
CA LEU A 92 -11.08 -1.62 -2.05
C LEU A 92 -10.51 -2.72 -2.95
N ASN A 93 -9.52 -3.49 -2.49
CA ASN A 93 -8.90 -4.55 -3.26
C ASN A 93 -9.93 -5.58 -3.73
N PRO A 94 -10.83 -6.11 -2.88
CA PRO A 94 -11.84 -7.06 -3.34
C PRO A 94 -12.83 -6.39 -4.28
N LYS A 95 -13.33 -5.18 -4.00
CA LYS A 95 -14.37 -4.56 -4.84
C LYS A 95 -13.89 -4.22 -6.27
N PHE A 96 -12.61 -3.91 -6.45
CA PHE A 96 -12.04 -3.60 -7.77
C PHE A 96 -11.35 -4.81 -8.45
N MET A 97 -10.89 -5.79 -7.67
CA MET A 97 -10.33 -7.03 -8.22
C MET A 97 -11.32 -8.21 -8.31
N SER A 98 -12.54 -8.09 -7.77
CA SER A 98 -13.51 -9.20 -7.65
C SER A 98 -14.19 -9.64 -8.96
N SER A 99 -13.97 -9.00 -10.11
CA SER A 99 -14.59 -9.52 -11.36
C SER A 99 -13.85 -10.69 -11.99
N LYS A 100 -12.71 -11.13 -11.45
CA LYS A 100 -12.02 -12.36 -11.85
C LYS A 100 -11.31 -13.00 -10.65
N THR A 101 -11.99 -13.96 -10.03
CA THR A 101 -11.38 -15.07 -9.31
C THR A 101 -10.36 -15.73 -10.21
N GLU A 102 -9.11 -15.28 -10.16
CA GLU A 102 -7.88 -15.96 -10.63
C GLU A 102 -6.65 -15.10 -10.27
N LEU A 103 -6.60 -14.61 -9.03
CA LEU A 103 -5.41 -13.93 -8.48
C LEU A 103 -4.37 -14.83 -7.77
N PRO A 104 -4.23 -16.15 -8.04
CA PRO A 104 -3.04 -16.86 -7.59
C PRO A 104 -1.79 -16.50 -8.40
N ILE A 105 -1.90 -16.24 -9.71
CA ILE A 105 -0.75 -16.31 -10.63
C ILE A 105 0.10 -15.04 -10.68
N PHE A 106 -0.51 -13.84 -10.72
CA PHE A 106 0.28 -12.60 -10.80
C PHE A 106 1.03 -12.31 -9.48
N TYR A 107 0.39 -12.57 -8.34
CA TYR A 107 1.01 -12.44 -7.03
C TYR A 107 2.16 -13.43 -6.84
N THR A 108 1.99 -14.71 -7.23
CA THR A 108 3.10 -15.66 -7.23
C THR A 108 4.21 -15.25 -8.20
N PHE A 109 3.88 -14.74 -9.38
CA PHE A 109 4.90 -14.34 -10.36
C PHE A 109 5.76 -13.18 -9.86
N VAL A 110 5.15 -12.17 -9.22
CA VAL A 110 5.87 -11.03 -8.64
C VAL A 110 6.69 -11.48 -7.43
N ILE A 111 6.14 -12.33 -6.54
CA ILE A 111 6.87 -12.89 -5.39
C ILE A 111 8.04 -13.75 -5.86
N LEU A 112 7.87 -14.56 -6.91
CA LEU A 112 8.91 -15.40 -7.49
C LEU A 112 10.01 -14.56 -8.15
N LEU A 113 9.66 -13.53 -8.91
CA LEU A 113 10.62 -12.66 -9.60
C LEU A 113 11.41 -11.79 -8.60
N VAL A 114 10.76 -11.33 -7.53
CA VAL A 114 11.42 -10.60 -6.44
C VAL A 114 12.28 -11.53 -5.58
N SER A 115 11.79 -12.74 -5.27
CA SER A 115 12.51 -13.75 -4.50
C SER A 115 13.71 -14.33 -5.26
N GLU A 116 13.60 -14.52 -6.58
CA GLU A 116 14.72 -14.91 -7.46
C GLU A 116 15.83 -13.86 -7.42
N ARG A 117 15.45 -12.57 -7.53
CA ARG A 117 16.41 -11.47 -7.61
C ARG A 117 17.12 -11.18 -6.28
N LEU A 118 16.49 -11.50 -5.15
CA LEU A 118 17.03 -11.26 -3.81
C LEU A 118 17.70 -12.50 -3.19
N PHE A 119 17.18 -13.71 -3.43
CA PHE A 119 17.61 -14.95 -2.77
C PHE A 119 17.97 -16.09 -3.75
N GLY A 120 17.97 -15.84 -5.07
CA GLY A 120 18.30 -16.84 -6.08
C GLY A 120 17.34 -18.04 -6.06
N VAL A 121 17.87 -19.24 -6.30
CA VAL A 121 17.08 -20.49 -6.35
C VAL A 121 16.37 -20.82 -5.02
N TRP A 122 16.88 -20.33 -3.89
CA TRP A 122 16.27 -20.58 -2.57
C TRP A 122 15.01 -19.74 -2.32
N GLY A 123 14.91 -18.54 -2.92
CA GLY A 123 13.71 -17.72 -2.88
C GLY A 123 12.53 -18.34 -3.64
N LEU A 124 12.82 -19.14 -4.68
CA LEU A 124 11.82 -19.88 -5.44
C LEU A 124 11.13 -20.97 -4.61
N ILE A 125 11.83 -21.62 -3.67
CA ILE A 125 11.26 -22.68 -2.83
C ILE A 125 10.31 -22.12 -1.77
N VAL A 126 10.62 -20.93 -1.22
CA VAL A 126 9.80 -20.26 -0.19
C VAL A 126 8.62 -19.50 -0.80
N GLY A 127 8.72 -19.10 -2.07
CA GLY A 127 7.69 -18.34 -2.79
C GLY A 127 6.56 -19.16 -3.42
N ILE A 128 6.63 -20.50 -3.36
CA ILE A 128 5.52 -21.37 -3.75
C ILE A 128 4.48 -21.32 -2.64
N PRO A 129 3.26 -20.79 -2.88
CA PRO A 129 2.20 -20.88 -1.92
C PRO A 129 1.74 -22.33 -1.87
N VAL A 130 1.80 -22.94 -0.69
CA VAL A 130 1.09 -24.18 -0.38
C VAL A 130 -0.36 -23.83 -0.09
#